data_AF-A0A4Q2ITL1-F1
#
_entry.id   AF-A0A4Q2ITL1-F1
#
_cell.length_a   1.000
_cell.length_b   1.000
_cell.length_c   1.000
_cell.angle_alpha   90.00
_cell.angle_beta   90.00
_cell.angle_gamma   90.00
#
_symmetry.space_group_name_H-M   'P 1'
#
loop_
_entity.id
_entity.type
_entity.pdbx_description
1 polymer ?
#
loop_
_entity_poly.entity_id
_entity_poly.type
_entity_poly.pdbx_seq_one_letter_code
_entity_poly.pdbx_strand_id
1 'polypeptide(L)'
;MPSPSLTHAPLARAEATLRQGARFLAAGLYAEPLQARTPILGRYRTKVIGNGFRELDRFLNVLVDEVAIATGRSPSPAERNTANKLRALLTGSRRPDGEHARLRALGRARDCLFHCSGMVTRGDVAGSPWLTVGWADAPDRAGPLKQFPVGEQLIITADDVADVCDFYLSIASRLTKPGSGSAAQPT
;
A
#
# COMPACT_ATOMS: atom_id res chain seq x y z
N MET A 1 26.75 -0.48 -21.61
CA MET A 1 27.03 -0.94 -20.23
C MET A 1 25.84 -1.74 -19.74
N PRO A 2 26.02 -2.94 -19.17
CA PRO A 2 24.90 -3.71 -18.65
C PRO A 2 24.31 -2.97 -17.44
N SER A 3 23.00 -2.76 -17.42
CA SER A 3 22.29 -2.28 -16.23
C SER A 3 22.56 -3.27 -15.09
N PRO A 4 23.05 -2.82 -13.92
CA PRO A 4 23.29 -3.74 -12.81
C PRO A 4 21.96 -4.40 -12.44
N SER A 5 21.93 -5.73 -12.45
CA SER A 5 20.85 -6.48 -11.82
C SER A 5 20.80 -6.05 -10.35
N LEU A 6 19.65 -5.55 -9.90
CA LEU A 6 19.41 -5.15 -8.50
C LEU A 6 19.32 -6.39 -7.58
N THR A 7 20.27 -7.32 -7.67
CA THR A 7 20.36 -8.51 -6.84
C THR A 7 21.18 -8.19 -5.60
N HIS A 8 20.60 -7.38 -4.70
CA HIS A 8 21.10 -7.16 -3.35
C HIS A 8 20.30 -8.03 -2.39
N ALA A 9 20.95 -8.88 -1.59
CA ALA A 9 20.25 -9.84 -0.71
C ALA A 9 19.23 -9.16 0.25
N PRO A 10 19.52 -7.99 0.84
CA PRO A 10 18.53 -7.18 1.56
C PRO A 10 17.30 -6.79 0.74
N LEU A 11 17.47 -6.37 -0.52
CA LEU A 11 16.36 -6.00 -1.41
C LEU A 11 15.43 -7.20 -1.69
N ALA A 12 16.01 -8.37 -2.01
CA ALA A 12 15.23 -9.60 -2.22
C ALA A 12 14.45 -10.00 -0.95
N ARG A 13 15.04 -9.84 0.24
CA ARG A 13 14.34 -10.09 1.51
C ARG A 13 13.21 -9.10 1.77
N ALA A 14 13.41 -7.82 1.49
CA ALA A 14 12.38 -6.80 1.65
C ALA A 14 11.18 -7.07 0.72
N GLU A 15 11.46 -7.42 -0.54
CA GLU A 15 10.43 -7.82 -1.50
C GLU A 15 9.67 -9.08 -1.03
N ALA A 16 10.40 -10.14 -0.66
CA ALA A 16 9.78 -11.37 -0.19
C ALA A 16 8.91 -11.16 1.05
N THR A 17 9.36 -10.32 1.99
CA THR A 17 8.60 -9.95 3.20
C THR A 17 7.30 -9.25 2.85
N LEU A 18 7.34 -8.23 1.99
CA LEU A 18 6.13 -7.53 1.53
C LEU A 18 5.18 -8.49 0.82
N ARG A 19 5.68 -9.34 -0.08
CA ARG A 19 4.87 -10.32 -0.81
C ARG A 19 4.20 -11.32 0.13
N GLN A 20 4.94 -11.84 1.11
CA GLN A 20 4.41 -12.77 2.09
C GLN A 20 3.36 -12.11 2.99
N GLY A 21 3.61 -10.90 3.46
CA GLY A 21 2.64 -10.12 4.25
C GLY A 21 1.34 -9.85 3.48
N ALA A 22 1.44 -9.42 2.22
CA ALA A 22 0.28 -9.17 1.38
C ALA A 22 -0.54 -10.45 1.13
N ARG A 23 0.12 -11.58 0.83
CA ARG A 23 -0.55 -12.87 0.67
C ARG A 23 -1.22 -13.34 1.96
N PHE A 24 -0.56 -13.20 3.10
CA PHE A 24 -1.10 -13.56 4.40
C PHE A 24 -2.34 -12.71 4.73
N LEU A 25 -2.28 -11.40 4.53
CA LEU A 25 -3.40 -10.51 4.82
C LEU A 25 -4.60 -10.77 3.90
N ALA A 26 -4.35 -10.99 2.61
CA ALA A 26 -5.39 -11.43 1.67
C ALA A 26 -6.01 -12.74 2.14
N ALA A 27 -5.20 -13.79 2.38
CA ALA A 27 -5.62 -15.11 2.86
C ALA A 27 -6.43 -15.07 4.18
N GLY A 28 -5.97 -14.27 5.14
CA GLY A 28 -6.49 -14.24 6.51
C GLY A 28 -7.89 -13.67 6.68
N LEU A 29 -8.44 -13.01 5.66
CA LEU A 29 -9.83 -12.53 5.64
C LEU A 29 -10.77 -13.40 4.80
N TYR A 30 -10.24 -14.35 4.02
CA TYR A 30 -11.01 -15.34 3.26
C TYR A 30 -11.39 -16.57 4.08
N ALA A 31 -10.95 -16.69 5.33
CA ALA A 31 -11.57 -17.65 6.21
C ALA A 31 -13.02 -17.19 6.41
N GLU A 32 -13.91 -17.79 5.62
CA GLU A 32 -15.35 -17.80 5.87
C GLU A 32 -15.55 -17.90 7.38
N PRO A 33 -16.48 -17.15 7.99
CA PRO A 33 -16.74 -17.21 9.43
C PRO A 33 -16.93 -18.65 9.96
N LEU A 34 -17.24 -19.59 9.06
CA LEU A 34 -17.42 -21.01 9.28
C LEU A 34 -16.13 -21.85 9.27
N GLN A 35 -15.01 -21.38 8.71
CA GLN A 35 -13.72 -22.09 8.68
C GLN A 35 -12.72 -21.61 9.74
N ALA A 36 -12.82 -20.35 10.17
CA ALA A 36 -12.11 -19.89 11.36
C ALA A 36 -12.86 -20.40 12.60
N ARG A 37 -12.19 -21.12 13.50
CA ARG A 37 -12.79 -21.61 14.77
C ARG A 37 -13.45 -20.49 15.61
N THR A 38 -13.11 -19.23 15.35
CA THR A 38 -13.83 -18.06 15.88
C THR A 38 -13.64 -16.86 14.93
N PRO A 39 -14.67 -16.36 14.24
CA PRO A 39 -14.55 -15.17 13.41
C PRO A 39 -14.24 -13.94 14.29
N ILE A 40 -13.26 -13.13 13.87
CA ILE A 40 -13.01 -11.83 14.52
C ILE A 40 -14.07 -10.87 14.00
N LEU A 41 -14.93 -10.38 14.89
CA LEU A 41 -16.08 -9.52 14.57
C LEU A 41 -15.89 -8.09 15.13
N GLY A 42 -16.69 -7.16 14.59
CA GLY A 42 -16.81 -5.79 15.07
C GLY A 42 -15.47 -5.06 15.19
N ARG A 43 -15.28 -4.32 16.29
CA ARG A 43 -14.09 -3.47 16.52
C ARG A 43 -12.75 -4.19 16.42
N TYR A 44 -12.69 -5.48 16.74
CA TYR A 44 -11.44 -6.25 16.70
C TYR A 44 -11.06 -6.58 15.26
N ARG A 45 -12.04 -6.84 14.40
CA ARG A 45 -11.81 -7.05 12.95
C ARG A 45 -11.20 -5.79 12.34
N THR A 46 -11.79 -4.65 12.64
CA THR A 46 -11.32 -3.34 12.19
C THR A 46 -9.86 -3.09 12.61
N LYS A 47 -9.51 -3.37 13.87
CA LYS A 47 -8.13 -3.22 14.36
C LYS A 47 -7.14 -4.16 13.68
N VAL A 48 -7.53 -5.42 13.45
CA VAL A 48 -6.68 -6.39 12.74
C VAL A 48 -6.40 -5.92 11.32
N ILE A 49 -7.42 -5.49 10.58
CA ILE A 49 -7.27 -4.95 9.22
C ILE A 49 -6.38 -3.70 9.23
N GLY A 50 -6.65 -2.77 10.17
CA GLY A 50 -5.85 -1.55 10.33
C GLY A 50 -4.37 -1.86 10.61
N ASN A 51 -4.08 -2.84 11.47
CA ASN A 51 -2.71 -3.30 11.74
C ASN A 51 -2.07 -3.94 10.52
N GLY A 52 -2.79 -4.80 9.79
CA GLY A 52 -2.30 -5.38 8.54
C GLY A 52 -1.89 -4.30 7.54
N PHE A 53 -2.71 -3.25 7.36
CA PHE A 53 -2.35 -2.13 6.50
C PHE A 53 -1.15 -1.31 7.01
N ARG A 54 -0.95 -1.17 8.34
CA ARG A 54 0.27 -0.56 8.92
C ARG A 54 1.51 -1.38 8.59
N GLU A 55 1.40 -2.71 8.67
CA GLU A 55 2.51 -3.61 8.37
C GLU A 55 2.87 -3.59 6.89
N LEU A 56 1.89 -3.64 5.98
CA LEU A 56 2.15 -3.52 4.54
C LEU A 56 2.85 -2.19 4.20
N ASP A 57 2.39 -1.08 4.79
CA ASP A 57 3.03 0.23 4.59
C ASP A 57 4.47 0.26 5.11
N ARG A 58 4.75 -0.40 6.24
CA ARG A 58 6.11 -0.54 6.78
C ARG A 58 7.00 -1.41 5.90
N PHE A 59 6.49 -2.54 5.43
CA PHE A 59 7.25 -3.41 4.52
C PHE A 59 7.56 -2.70 3.20
N LEU A 60 6.61 -1.94 2.66
CA LEU A 60 6.86 -1.10 1.49
C LEU A 60 7.89 -0.01 1.78
N ASN A 61 7.84 0.63 2.96
CA ASN A 61 8.84 1.63 3.35
C ASN A 61 10.26 1.05 3.30
N VAL A 62 10.47 -0.13 3.88
CA VAL A 62 11.75 -0.84 3.86
C VAL A 62 12.15 -1.21 2.43
N LEU A 63 11.22 -1.72 1.61
CA LEU A 63 11.51 -2.02 0.21
C LEU A 63 11.97 -0.78 -0.57
N VAL A 64 11.32 0.36 -0.38
CA VAL A 64 11.70 1.63 -1.00
C VAL A 64 13.11 2.06 -0.58
N ASP A 65 13.47 1.91 0.70
CA ASP A 65 14.82 2.20 1.19
C ASP A 65 15.87 1.29 0.56
N GLU A 66 15.60 -0.02 0.45
CA GLU A 66 16.51 -0.96 -0.19
C GLU A 66 16.70 -0.69 -1.69
N VAL A 67 15.65 -0.26 -2.39
CA VAL A 67 15.76 0.16 -3.80
C VAL A 67 16.57 1.45 -3.92
N ALA A 68 16.40 2.41 -3.00
CA ALA A 68 17.22 3.61 -2.95
C ALA A 68 18.71 3.26 -2.79
N ILE A 69 19.05 2.40 -1.82
CA ILE A 69 20.42 1.91 -1.58
C ILE A 69 20.97 1.23 -2.83
N ALA A 70 20.21 0.31 -3.43
CA ALA A 70 20.64 -0.44 -4.61
C ALA A 70 20.82 0.45 -5.85
N THR A 71 20.20 1.63 -5.88
CA THR A 71 20.36 2.65 -6.94
C THR A 71 21.39 3.74 -6.57
N GLY A 72 22.16 3.55 -5.48
CA GLY A 72 23.21 4.47 -5.04
C GLY A 72 22.72 5.73 -4.34
N ARG A 73 21.45 5.76 -3.90
CA ARG A 73 20.86 6.86 -3.14
C ARG A 73 20.89 6.53 -1.65
N SER A 74 21.10 7.54 -0.81
CA SER A 74 21.01 7.37 0.64
C SER A 74 19.55 7.54 1.10
N PRO A 75 18.93 6.52 1.71
CA PRO A 75 17.59 6.68 2.28
C PRO A 75 17.67 7.60 3.50
N SER A 76 16.65 8.46 3.67
CA SER A 76 16.52 9.26 4.89
C SER A 76 15.76 8.46 5.97
N PRO A 77 16.40 8.10 7.09
CA PRO A 77 15.73 7.35 8.17
C PRO A 77 14.61 8.15 8.84
N ALA A 78 14.64 9.48 8.72
CA ALA A 78 13.63 10.36 9.28
C ALA A 78 12.30 10.33 8.51
N GLU A 79 12.30 9.90 7.25
CA GLU A 79 11.13 9.98 6.38
C GLU A 79 10.21 8.75 6.52
N ARG A 80 9.39 8.73 7.57
CA ARG A 80 8.46 7.61 7.83
C ARG A 80 7.27 7.51 6.87
N ASN A 81 7.13 8.47 5.94
CA ASN A 81 6.00 8.54 5.03
C ASN A 81 6.34 7.83 3.71
N THR A 82 5.88 6.59 3.58
CA THR A 82 6.11 5.73 2.41
C THR A 82 5.69 6.38 1.10
N ALA A 83 4.58 7.14 1.08
CA ALA A 83 4.12 7.83 -0.12
C ALA A 83 5.14 8.87 -0.59
N ASN A 84 5.72 9.65 0.34
CA ASN A 84 6.71 10.67 0.02
C ASN A 84 8.06 10.06 -0.38
N LYS A 85 8.52 9.02 0.33
CA LYS A 85 9.72 8.27 -0.06
C LYS A 85 9.60 7.68 -1.45
N LEU A 86 8.51 6.97 -1.73
CA LEU A 86 8.25 6.42 -3.06
C LEU A 86 8.20 7.53 -4.11
N ARG A 87 7.62 8.69 -3.76
CA ARG A 87 7.66 9.87 -4.62
C ARG A 87 9.06 10.33 -4.95
N ALA A 88 9.90 10.52 -3.95
CA ALA A 88 11.27 10.98 -4.12
C ALA A 88 12.10 9.94 -4.91
N LEU A 89 11.83 8.65 -4.75
CA LEU A 89 12.50 7.61 -5.51
C LEU A 89 12.16 7.70 -7.01
N LEU A 90 10.89 7.94 -7.35
CA LEU A 90 10.37 7.91 -8.73
C LEU A 90 10.50 9.22 -9.52
N THR A 91 11.04 10.32 -8.97
CA THR A 91 11.10 11.65 -9.63
C THR A 91 11.88 11.72 -10.95
N GLY A 92 12.45 10.62 -11.46
CA GLY A 92 13.10 10.53 -12.78
C GLY A 92 12.41 9.60 -13.79
N SER A 93 11.26 9.00 -13.46
CA SER A 93 10.56 8.03 -14.32
C SER A 93 9.09 8.41 -14.47
N ARG A 94 8.56 8.34 -15.70
CA ARG A 94 7.19 8.72 -16.07
C ARG A 94 6.18 8.10 -15.10
N ARG A 95 5.46 8.94 -14.37
CA ARG A 95 4.81 8.56 -13.13
C ARG A 95 3.29 8.53 -13.25
N PRO A 96 2.59 7.58 -12.61
CA PRO A 96 1.17 7.70 -12.32
C PRO A 96 1.01 8.52 -11.02
N ASP A 97 0.55 9.76 -11.11
CA ASP A 97 0.26 10.62 -9.94
C ASP A 97 -0.76 9.99 -8.97
N GLY A 98 -1.57 9.05 -9.44
CA GLY A 98 -2.58 8.35 -8.65
C GLY A 98 -2.03 7.51 -7.49
N GLU A 99 -0.78 7.03 -7.55
CA GLU A 99 -0.23 6.16 -6.49
C GLU A 99 0.05 6.91 -5.20
N HIS A 100 0.56 8.14 -5.31
CA HIS A 100 0.82 8.98 -4.15
C HIS A 100 -0.49 9.30 -3.45
N ALA A 101 -1.51 9.70 -4.21
CA ALA A 101 -2.84 9.97 -3.70
C ALA A 101 -3.44 8.73 -3.02
N ARG A 102 -3.32 7.55 -3.65
CA ARG A 102 -3.81 6.28 -3.11
C ARG A 102 -3.11 5.88 -1.81
N LEU A 103 -1.78 5.98 -1.74
CA LEU A 103 -1.03 5.73 -0.50
C LEU A 103 -1.41 6.71 0.62
N ARG A 104 -1.68 7.98 0.29
CA ARG A 104 -2.15 8.97 1.27
C ARG A 104 -3.56 8.64 1.77
N ALA A 105 -4.45 8.18 0.89
CA ALA A 105 -5.79 7.70 1.24
C ALA A 105 -5.72 6.46 2.13
N LEU A 106 -4.87 5.48 1.82
CA LEU A 106 -4.60 4.31 2.68
C LEU A 106 -4.11 4.72 4.07
N GLY A 107 -3.19 5.70 4.14
CA GLY A 107 -2.72 6.24 5.41
C GLY A 107 -3.85 6.75 6.29
N ARG A 108 -4.79 7.53 5.72
CA ARG A 108 -5.97 8.04 6.45
C ARG A 108 -6.92 6.92 6.86
N ALA A 109 -7.24 6.01 5.94
CA ALA A 109 -8.11 4.87 6.21
C ALA A 109 -7.58 4.02 7.37
N ARG A 110 -6.30 3.69 7.34
CA ARG A 110 -5.59 2.97 8.41
C ARG A 110 -5.65 3.67 9.75
N ASP A 111 -5.42 4.98 9.79
CA ASP A 111 -5.47 5.74 11.03
C ASP A 111 -6.91 5.79 11.58
N CYS A 112 -7.93 5.87 10.72
CA CYS A 112 -9.34 5.73 11.10
C CYS A 112 -9.65 4.33 11.67
N LEU A 113 -9.18 3.25 11.03
CA LEU A 113 -9.37 1.88 11.52
C LEU A 113 -8.69 1.66 12.88
N PHE A 114 -7.48 2.19 13.06
CA PHE A 114 -6.67 1.97 14.25
C PHE A 114 -7.12 2.83 15.43
N HIS A 115 -7.29 4.15 15.23
CA HIS A 115 -7.58 5.10 16.30
C HIS A 115 -9.09 5.29 16.55
N CYS A 116 -9.91 5.19 15.51
CA CYS A 116 -11.36 5.43 15.60
C CYS A 116 -12.19 4.15 15.48
N SER A 117 -11.54 2.97 15.49
CA SER A 117 -12.22 1.68 15.26
C SER A 117 -13.04 1.64 13.96
N GLY A 118 -12.61 2.43 12.96
CA GLY A 118 -13.25 2.54 11.64
C GLY A 118 -14.42 3.54 11.58
N MET A 119 -14.73 4.26 12.66
CA MET A 119 -15.67 5.38 12.60
C MET A 119 -15.01 6.57 11.90
N VAL A 120 -15.65 7.09 10.85
CA VAL A 120 -15.14 8.24 10.08
C VAL A 120 -15.41 9.53 10.86
N THR A 121 -14.39 10.02 11.56
CA THR A 121 -14.50 11.25 12.38
C THR A 121 -14.00 12.50 11.67
N ARG A 122 -13.32 12.35 10.52
CA ARG A 122 -12.75 13.44 9.74
C ARG A 122 -12.68 13.05 8.26
N GLY A 123 -13.01 13.99 7.38
CA GLY A 123 -12.82 13.85 5.94
C GLY A 123 -11.36 14.02 5.50
N ASP A 124 -11.14 14.02 4.19
CA ASP A 124 -9.81 14.10 3.57
C ASP A 124 -9.00 15.35 3.98
N VAL A 125 -9.71 16.47 4.15
CA VAL A 125 -9.20 17.76 4.63
C VAL A 125 -10.15 18.33 5.68
N ALA A 126 -9.70 19.37 6.40
CA ALA A 126 -10.54 20.05 7.38
C ALA A 126 -11.82 20.58 6.72
N GLY A 127 -12.98 20.26 7.29
CA GLY A 127 -14.30 20.63 6.75
C GLY A 127 -14.80 19.76 5.60
N SER A 128 -14.01 18.81 5.08
CA SER A 128 -14.51 17.86 4.07
C SER A 128 -15.54 16.91 4.69
N PRO A 129 -16.72 16.72 4.05
CA PRO A 129 -17.71 15.75 4.52
C PRO A 129 -17.36 14.30 4.14
N TRP A 130 -16.31 14.08 3.35
CA TRP A 130 -15.94 12.77 2.80
C TRP A 130 -14.51 12.38 3.17
N LEU A 131 -14.34 11.10 3.51
CA LEU A 131 -13.05 10.42 3.61
C LEU A 131 -12.88 9.49 2.40
N THR A 132 -11.89 9.76 1.56
CA THR A 132 -11.46 8.86 0.48
C THR A 132 -10.55 7.78 1.04
N VAL A 133 -10.85 6.52 0.75
CA VAL A 133 -10.08 5.34 1.17
C VAL A 133 -9.27 4.79 0.01
N GLY A 134 -8.17 4.10 0.30
CA GLY A 134 -7.19 3.73 -0.73
C GLY A 134 -7.49 2.47 -1.55
N TRP A 135 -8.75 2.05 -1.64
CA TRP A 135 -9.23 0.96 -2.48
C TRP A 135 -10.37 1.44 -3.36
N ALA A 136 -10.61 0.73 -4.46
CA ALA A 136 -11.56 1.12 -5.48
C ALA A 136 -13.02 0.97 -5.03
N ASP A 137 -13.90 1.78 -5.61
CA ASP A 137 -15.35 1.67 -5.41
C ASP A 137 -16.01 0.65 -6.37
N ALA A 138 -15.22 0.05 -7.27
CA ALA A 138 -15.70 -0.86 -8.30
C ALA A 138 -14.95 -2.21 -8.28
N PRO A 139 -15.61 -3.33 -8.64
CA PRO A 139 -15.02 -4.67 -8.62
C PRO A 139 -13.85 -4.86 -9.58
N ASP A 140 -13.85 -4.13 -10.70
CA ASP A 140 -12.77 -4.15 -11.69
C ASP A 140 -11.50 -3.43 -11.21
N ARG A 141 -11.59 -2.75 -10.05
CA ARG A 141 -10.53 -1.96 -9.40
C ARG A 141 -9.98 -0.85 -10.31
N ALA A 142 -10.68 -0.56 -11.40
CA ALA A 142 -10.36 0.42 -12.41
C ALA A 142 -11.38 1.55 -12.30
N GLY A 143 -11.27 2.34 -11.24
CA GLY A 143 -12.27 3.37 -10.95
C GLY A 143 -11.82 4.36 -9.89
N PRO A 144 -12.71 5.29 -9.50
CA PRO A 144 -12.43 6.17 -8.39
C PRO A 144 -12.20 5.36 -7.11
N LEU A 145 -11.43 5.95 -6.22
CA LEU A 145 -11.28 5.46 -4.87
C LEU A 145 -12.60 5.61 -4.12
N LYS A 146 -12.95 4.60 -3.34
CA LYS A 146 -14.17 4.60 -2.52
C LYS A 146 -14.15 5.74 -1.52
N GLN A 147 -15.32 6.27 -1.21
CA GLN A 147 -15.50 7.38 -0.27
C GLN A 147 -16.53 7.03 0.79
N PHE A 148 -16.31 7.51 2.01
CA PHE A 148 -17.22 7.34 3.13
C PHE A 148 -17.55 8.71 3.74
N PRO A 149 -18.83 8.99 4.07
CA PRO A 149 -19.18 10.22 4.73
C PRO A 149 -18.66 10.25 6.17
N VAL A 150 -18.41 11.45 6.69
CA VAL A 150 -18.14 11.65 8.12
C VAL A 150 -19.38 11.25 8.93
N GLY A 151 -19.16 10.48 10.00
CA GLY A 151 -20.20 9.89 10.85
C GLY A 151 -20.53 8.45 10.51
N GLU A 152 -20.06 7.93 9.38
CA GLU A 152 -20.28 6.54 8.98
C GLU A 152 -19.18 5.59 9.44
N GLN A 153 -19.52 4.30 9.46
CA GLN A 153 -18.57 3.22 9.69
C GLN A 153 -17.89 2.81 8.38
N LEU A 154 -16.56 2.68 8.39
CA LEU A 154 -15.80 2.03 7.32
C LEU A 154 -16.16 0.54 7.28
N ILE A 155 -16.95 0.16 6.28
CA ILE A 155 -17.26 -1.24 5.97
C ILE A 155 -16.23 -1.73 4.95
N ILE A 156 -15.44 -2.73 5.37
CA ILE A 156 -14.35 -3.32 4.58
C ILE A 156 -14.69 -4.77 4.27
N THR A 157 -14.78 -5.05 2.98
CA THR A 157 -15.00 -6.38 2.41
C THR A 157 -13.69 -7.13 2.21
N ALA A 158 -13.76 -8.42 1.89
CA ALA A 158 -12.58 -9.19 1.51
C ALA A 158 -11.95 -8.63 0.21
N ASP A 159 -12.78 -8.22 -0.74
CA ASP A 159 -12.33 -7.65 -2.02
C ASP A 159 -11.59 -6.33 -1.83
N ASP A 160 -12.04 -5.48 -0.90
CA ASP A 160 -11.33 -4.23 -0.55
C ASP A 160 -9.91 -4.54 -0.06
N VAL A 161 -9.75 -5.56 0.79
CA VAL A 161 -8.42 -5.95 1.30
C VAL A 161 -7.57 -6.57 0.21
N ALA A 162 -8.16 -7.39 -0.66
CA ALA A 162 -7.47 -7.96 -1.81
C ALA A 162 -6.96 -6.87 -2.76
N ASP A 163 -7.78 -5.84 -3.03
CA ASP A 163 -7.38 -4.67 -3.82
C ASP A 163 -6.19 -3.93 -3.20
N VAL A 164 -6.21 -3.70 -1.88
CA VAL A 164 -5.06 -3.11 -1.18
C VAL A 164 -3.81 -3.99 -1.32
N CYS A 165 -3.93 -5.30 -1.10
CA CYS A 165 -2.80 -6.23 -1.21
C CYS A 165 -2.21 -6.22 -2.63
N ASP A 166 -3.06 -6.29 -3.65
CA ASP A 166 -2.64 -6.27 -5.05
C ASP A 166 -2.01 -4.94 -5.44
N PHE A 167 -2.50 -3.82 -4.90
CA PHE A 167 -1.87 -2.52 -5.05
C PHE A 167 -0.42 -2.51 -4.52
N TYR A 168 -0.19 -2.98 -3.28
CA TYR A 168 1.16 -3.09 -2.72
C TYR A 168 2.07 -4.03 -3.53
N LEU A 169 1.54 -5.18 -3.98
CA LEU A 169 2.27 -6.14 -4.83
C LEU A 169 2.63 -5.56 -6.20
N SER A 170 1.77 -4.72 -6.77
CA SER A 170 2.02 -4.03 -8.05
C SER A 170 3.15 -3.02 -7.92
N ILE A 171 3.23 -2.28 -6.80
CA ILE A 171 4.35 -1.38 -6.52
C ILE A 171 5.63 -2.18 -6.38
N ALA A 172 5.63 -3.23 -5.56
CA ALA A 172 6.80 -4.09 -5.35
C ALA A 172 7.36 -4.63 -6.68
N SER A 173 6.47 -5.20 -7.50
CA SER A 173 6.84 -5.80 -8.78
C SER A 173 7.41 -4.80 -9.78
N ARG A 174 7.05 -3.51 -9.71
CA ARG A 174 7.63 -2.48 -10.60
C ARG A 174 8.96 -1.96 -10.07
N LEU A 175 9.11 -1.87 -8.76
CA LEU A 175 10.36 -1.43 -8.14
C LEU A 175 11.48 -2.46 -8.31
N THR A 176 11.16 -3.75 -8.36
CA THR A 176 12.16 -4.82 -8.45
C THR A 176 12.34 -5.39 -9.84
N LYS A 177 11.48 -5.01 -10.81
CA LYS A 177 11.72 -5.33 -12.22
C LYS A 177 13.01 -4.65 -12.67
N PRO A 178 14.00 -5.40 -13.21
CA PRO A 178 15.16 -4.78 -13.82
C PRO A 178 14.66 -3.88 -14.95
N GLY A 179 15.07 -2.61 -14.95
CA GLY A 179 14.70 -1.68 -15.99
C GLY A 179 15.11 -2.27 -17.34
N SER A 180 14.14 -2.52 -18.21
CA SER A 180 14.40 -2.60 -19.65
C SER A 180 14.97 -1.24 -20.03
N GLY A 181 16.30 -1.17 -20.08
CA GLY A 181 17.02 0.02 -20.49
C GLY A 181 16.43 0.53 -21.79
N SER A 182 15.99 1.79 -21.79
CA SER A 182 15.75 2.54 -23.01
C SER A 182 17.06 2.53 -23.78
N ALA A 183 17.17 1.65 -24.77
CA ALA A 183 18.16 1.77 -25.81
C ALA A 183 17.85 3.08 -26.54
N ALA A 184 18.63 4.11 -26.25
CA ALA A 184 18.77 5.23 -27.17
C ALA A 184 19.22 4.62 -28.51
N GLN A 185 18.34 4.65 -29.52
CA GLN A 185 18.73 4.42 -30.90
C GLN A 185 19.41 5.70 -31.40
N PRO A 186 20.66 5.62 -31.88
CA PRO A 186 21.23 6.62 -32.76
C PRO A 186 20.90 6.25 -34.21
N THR A 187 20.19 7.14 -34.91
CA THR A 187 20.46 7.51 -36.32
C THR A 187 19.90 8.90 -36.53
#